data_AF-A0A495L851-F1
#
_entry.id   AF-A0A495L851-F1
#
_cell.length_a   1.000
_cell.length_b   1.000
_cell.length_c   1.000
_cell.angle_alpha   90.00
_cell.angle_beta   90.00
_cell.angle_gamma   90.00
#
_symmetry.space_group_name_H-M   'P 1'
#
loop_
_entity.id
_entity.type
_entity.pdbx_description
1 polymer ?
#
loop_
_entity_poly.entity_id
_entity_poly.type
_entity_poly.pdbx_seq_one_letter_code
_entity_poly.pdbx_strand_id
1 'polypeptide(L)'
;MTKKRKKLGKRPVRSAQKSILLFHDMRVEEDFELCAQRMFEVVRGAARRFPGRPRRMILTVQGHRNDLGAFDHDAFEIMQEFGSGFLLCYLTEFTHPYFTLKNNRKQREDIPDVLEITPPEDGSGSSFDYWGFARRQREFISDPRSSRPTLRAIADYLGRDTSCQICWRKPVERAHAVPESLGGSNDVRNFALLCTYHHREAPDIADAEAFWRWIDYVYDRDAHMRPEVGIPGFVFEASPWNELIGVDDEGKPGTETDENLFRRKLRIELTHLYGWGPEEFSRLESIGIDQEFHRVRRGATGRHRGVGRKVSTYAWAYNTALVRFREIEKIKEERASEK
;
A
#
# COMPACT_ATOMS: atom_id res chain seq x y z
N MET A 1 53.50 5.44 60.93
CA MET A 1 53.32 5.50 59.46
C MET A 1 52.07 4.69 59.07
N THR A 2 50.92 5.33 58.97
CA THR A 2 49.63 4.68 58.60
C THR A 2 49.29 5.02 57.16
N LYS A 3 49.38 4.03 56.25
CA LYS A 3 49.05 4.16 54.83
C LYS A 3 47.53 4.31 54.64
N LYS A 4 47.06 5.51 54.29
CA LYS A 4 45.68 5.75 53.82
C LYS A 4 45.46 5.03 52.47
N ARG A 5 44.58 4.03 52.45
CA ARG A 5 44.02 3.43 51.23
C ARG A 5 43.19 4.49 50.47
N LYS A 6 43.64 4.88 49.27
CA LYS A 6 42.84 5.65 48.31
C LYS A 6 41.63 4.81 47.89
N LYS A 7 40.41 5.25 48.22
CA LYS A 7 39.18 4.73 47.62
C LYS A 7 39.20 5.07 46.12
N LEU A 8 39.29 4.06 45.25
CA LEU A 8 38.99 4.22 43.83
C LEU A 8 37.52 4.65 43.72
N GLY A 9 37.29 5.88 43.26
CA GLY A 9 35.95 6.33 42.89
C GLY A 9 35.40 5.45 41.79
N LYS A 10 34.21 4.86 42.01
CA LYS A 10 33.44 4.22 40.95
C LYS A 10 33.17 5.28 39.88
N ARG A 11 33.71 5.08 38.67
CA ARG A 11 33.30 5.84 37.48
C ARG A 11 31.78 5.69 37.33
N PRO A 12 31.03 6.79 37.08
CA PRO A 12 29.61 6.67 36.82
C PRO A 12 29.43 5.82 35.55
N VAL A 13 28.72 4.70 35.68
CA VAL A 13 28.25 3.93 34.53
C VAL A 13 27.31 4.87 33.78
N ARG A 14 27.73 5.38 32.62
CA ARG A 14 26.81 6.06 31.69
C ARG A 14 25.66 5.10 31.45
N SER A 15 24.45 5.48 31.82
CA SER A 15 23.27 4.68 31.50
C SER A 15 23.25 4.48 29.98
N ALA A 16 23.21 3.22 29.55
CA ALA A 16 23.13 2.91 28.13
C ALA A 16 21.89 3.62 27.55
N GLN A 17 22.10 4.47 26.55
CA GLN A 17 21.02 5.20 25.90
C GLN A 17 20.08 4.16 25.27
N LYS A 18 18.82 4.09 25.74
CA LYS A 18 17.86 3.09 25.26
C LYS A 18 17.71 3.22 23.74
N SER A 19 17.78 2.11 23.01
CA SER A 19 17.57 2.08 21.57
C SER A 19 16.10 2.35 21.21
N ILE A 20 15.88 2.77 19.97
CA ILE A 20 14.55 2.92 19.37
C ILE A 20 14.28 1.65 18.58
N LEU A 21 13.14 1.03 18.83
CA LEU A 21 12.64 -0.08 18.05
C LEU A 21 11.67 0.46 16.98
N LEU A 22 11.99 0.20 15.73
CA LEU A 22 11.16 0.48 14.57
C LEU A 22 10.57 -0.86 14.12
N PHE A 23 9.25 -0.92 14.02
CA PHE A 23 8.57 -2.11 13.52
C PHE A 23 7.90 -1.76 12.21
N HIS A 24 8.13 -2.57 11.19
CA HIS A 24 7.45 -2.47 9.90
C HIS A 24 6.97 -3.87 9.50
N ASP A 25 5.74 -3.93 9.01
CA ASP A 25 5.13 -5.16 8.55
C ASP A 25 4.79 -4.95 7.09
N MET A 26 5.53 -5.58 6.18
CA MET A 26 5.28 -5.52 4.74
C MET A 26 3.97 -6.26 4.47
N ARG A 27 2.92 -5.48 4.22
CA ARG A 27 1.58 -6.02 3.99
C ARG A 27 1.45 -6.55 2.57
N VAL A 28 0.47 -7.43 2.36
CA VAL A 28 0.22 -8.05 1.05
C VAL A 28 -0.11 -7.02 -0.03
N GLU A 29 -0.59 -5.84 0.36
CA GLU A 29 -0.88 -4.75 -0.56
C GLU A 29 0.33 -3.87 -0.92
N GLU A 30 1.48 -4.06 -0.27
CA GLU A 30 2.69 -3.30 -0.54
C GLU A 30 3.49 -3.97 -1.66
N ASP A 31 3.93 -3.19 -2.63
CA ASP A 31 5.01 -3.57 -3.54
C ASP A 31 6.36 -3.13 -2.94
N PHE A 32 7.44 -3.38 -3.69
CA PHE A 32 8.78 -2.95 -3.28
C PHE A 32 8.81 -1.44 -3.02
N GLU A 33 8.36 -0.62 -3.97
CA GLU A 33 8.47 0.83 -3.91
C GLU A 33 7.74 1.42 -2.70
N LEU A 34 6.50 0.98 -2.46
CA LEU A 34 5.69 1.46 -1.34
C LEU A 34 6.30 1.06 0.00
N CYS A 35 6.72 -0.20 0.13
CA CYS A 35 7.35 -0.70 1.36
C CYS A 35 8.68 0.02 1.63
N ALA A 36 9.53 0.17 0.61
CA ALA A 36 10.81 0.85 0.71
C ALA A 36 10.65 2.32 1.15
N GLN A 37 9.72 3.04 0.54
CA GLN A 37 9.40 4.43 0.90
C GLN A 37 8.96 4.52 2.36
N ARG A 38 8.07 3.65 2.81
CA ARG A 38 7.56 3.65 4.20
C ARG A 38 8.65 3.31 5.21
N MET A 39 9.46 2.29 4.95
CA MET A 39 10.59 1.95 5.82
C MET A 39 11.56 3.12 5.92
N PHE A 40 11.88 3.78 4.80
CA PHE A 40 12.73 4.97 4.78
C PHE A 40 12.16 6.10 5.63
N GLU A 41 10.87 6.41 5.46
CA GLU A 41 10.17 7.45 6.21
C GLU A 41 10.17 7.18 7.72
N VAL A 42 9.98 5.92 8.13
CA VAL A 42 10.05 5.51 9.53
C VAL A 42 11.46 5.77 10.10
N VAL A 43 12.52 5.42 9.37
CA VAL A 43 13.90 5.68 9.81
C VAL A 43 14.19 7.18 9.86
N ARG A 44 13.80 7.94 8.82
CA ARG A 44 13.99 9.40 8.74
C ARG A 44 13.28 10.11 9.88
N GLY A 45 12.02 9.78 10.14
CA GLY A 45 11.23 10.31 11.25
C GLY A 45 11.85 10.00 12.60
N ALA A 46 12.33 8.77 12.80
CA ALA A 46 13.01 8.37 14.03
C ALA A 46 14.32 9.15 14.26
N ALA A 47 15.11 9.37 13.22
CA ALA A 47 16.35 10.12 13.32
C ALA A 47 16.11 11.60 13.62
N ARG A 48 15.12 12.23 12.98
CA ARG A 48 14.74 13.63 13.26
C ARG A 48 14.24 13.80 14.70
N ARG A 49 13.39 12.88 15.18
CA ARG A 49 12.82 12.95 16.54
C ARG A 49 13.83 12.59 17.63
N PHE A 50 14.79 11.73 17.32
CA PHE A 50 15.73 11.20 18.29
C PHE A 50 17.16 11.07 17.74
N PRO A 51 17.83 12.21 17.50
CA PRO A 51 19.16 12.22 16.88
C PRO A 51 20.18 11.40 17.68
N GLY A 52 21.00 10.61 16.98
CA GLY A 52 22.08 9.84 17.60
C GLY A 52 21.65 8.65 18.47
N ARG A 53 20.34 8.43 18.70
CA ARG A 53 19.88 7.24 19.41
C ARG A 53 20.02 6.00 18.52
N PRO A 54 20.51 4.85 19.05
CA PRO A 54 20.57 3.61 18.28
C PRO A 54 19.20 3.21 17.75
N ARG A 55 19.08 2.99 16.43
CA ARG A 55 17.85 2.54 15.77
C ARG A 55 17.94 1.06 15.43
N ARG A 56 16.96 0.26 15.83
CA ARG A 56 16.83 -1.16 15.47
C ARG A 56 15.53 -1.32 14.71
N MET A 57 15.54 -1.94 13.55
CA MET A 57 14.33 -2.20 12.77
C MET A 57 14.02 -3.69 12.74
N ILE A 58 12.75 -4.04 12.96
CA ILE A 58 12.20 -5.38 12.75
C ILE A 58 11.22 -5.28 11.58
N LEU A 59 11.46 -6.12 10.57
CA LEU A 59 10.60 -6.34 9.43
C LEU A 59 9.86 -7.67 9.59
N THR A 60 8.53 -7.65 9.45
CA THR A 60 7.71 -8.83 9.18
C THR A 60 7.10 -8.72 7.78
N VAL A 61 6.60 -9.83 7.24
CA VAL A 61 6.09 -9.90 5.87
C VAL A 61 4.83 -10.77 5.83
N GLN A 62 3.71 -10.19 5.41
CA GLN A 62 2.41 -10.84 5.19
C GLN A 62 2.27 -11.26 3.73
N GLY A 63 1.82 -12.50 3.46
CA GLY A 63 1.76 -12.95 2.07
C GLY A 63 3.14 -12.88 1.43
N HIS A 64 3.26 -12.39 0.19
CA HIS A 64 4.53 -12.30 -0.55
C HIS A 64 5.23 -13.65 -0.65
N ARG A 65 4.58 -14.58 -1.35
CA ARG A 65 5.11 -15.93 -1.59
C ARG A 65 5.06 -16.28 -3.07
N ASN A 66 6.15 -16.85 -3.56
CA ASN A 66 6.18 -17.52 -4.85
C ASN A 66 5.60 -18.95 -4.72
N ASP A 67 5.50 -19.65 -5.85
CA ASP A 67 4.86 -20.98 -5.88
C ASP A 67 5.68 -22.06 -5.14
N LEU A 68 6.96 -21.81 -4.89
CA LEU A 68 7.83 -22.67 -4.07
C LEU A 68 7.64 -22.40 -2.57
N GLY A 69 6.79 -21.45 -2.19
CA GLY A 69 6.57 -21.04 -0.81
C GLY A 69 7.70 -20.19 -0.22
N ALA A 70 8.67 -19.74 -1.04
CA ALA A 70 9.67 -18.76 -0.65
C ALA A 70 9.13 -17.34 -0.85
N PHE A 71 9.81 -16.33 -0.31
CA PHE A 71 9.44 -14.93 -0.56
C PHE A 71 9.49 -14.60 -2.06
N ASP A 72 8.56 -13.76 -2.51
CA ASP A 72 8.58 -13.25 -3.88
C ASP A 72 9.68 -12.21 -4.09
N HIS A 73 9.77 -11.67 -5.31
CA HIS A 73 10.82 -10.75 -5.71
C HIS A 73 10.82 -9.49 -4.84
N ASP A 74 9.66 -8.83 -4.68
CA ASP A 74 9.52 -7.61 -3.88
C ASP A 74 9.98 -7.81 -2.43
N ALA A 75 9.50 -8.87 -1.76
CA ALA A 75 9.89 -9.13 -0.38
C ALA A 75 11.36 -9.52 -0.27
N PHE A 76 11.91 -10.23 -1.25
CA PHE A 76 13.33 -10.54 -1.30
C PHE A 76 14.18 -9.27 -1.44
N GLU A 77 13.83 -8.38 -2.36
CA GLU A 77 14.52 -7.12 -2.61
C GLU A 77 14.46 -6.19 -1.37
N ILE A 78 13.30 -6.09 -0.73
CA ILE A 78 13.14 -5.37 0.55
C ILE A 78 14.08 -5.92 1.63
N MET A 79 14.18 -7.25 1.77
CA MET A 79 15.01 -7.84 2.82
C MET A 79 16.51 -7.73 2.50
N GLN A 80 16.93 -8.10 1.30
CA GLN A 80 18.34 -8.27 0.95
C GLN A 80 18.97 -7.00 0.40
N GLU A 81 18.30 -6.30 -0.51
CA GLU A 81 18.89 -5.17 -1.22
C GLU A 81 18.60 -3.88 -0.46
N PHE A 82 17.33 -3.57 -0.24
CA PHE A 82 16.96 -2.31 0.39
C PHE A 82 17.22 -2.31 1.90
N GLY A 83 16.70 -3.27 2.64
CA GLY A 83 16.86 -3.36 4.10
C GLY A 83 18.31 -3.57 4.52
N SER A 84 18.93 -4.62 3.98
CA SER A 84 20.29 -5.02 4.34
C SER A 84 21.37 -4.21 3.62
N GLY A 85 21.18 -3.91 2.34
CA GLY A 85 22.16 -3.17 1.53
C GLY A 85 22.11 -1.66 1.72
N PHE A 86 20.91 -1.05 1.69
CA PHE A 86 20.74 0.40 1.76
C PHE A 86 20.45 0.91 3.17
N LEU A 87 19.40 0.44 3.84
CA LEU A 87 18.93 0.97 5.12
C LEU A 87 19.83 0.65 6.30
N LEU A 88 20.53 -0.49 6.30
CA LEU A 88 21.36 -0.92 7.42
C LEU A 88 22.39 0.14 7.85
N CYS A 89 22.87 0.98 6.92
CA CYS A 89 23.82 2.03 7.26
C CYS A 89 23.25 3.11 8.20
N TYR A 90 21.94 3.30 8.23
CA TYR A 90 21.21 4.23 9.11
C TYR A 90 20.67 3.57 10.39
N LEU A 91 20.87 2.26 10.52
CA LEU A 91 20.43 1.43 11.64
C LEU A 91 21.65 0.89 12.41
N THR A 92 21.39 0.42 13.63
CA THR A 92 22.34 -0.40 14.40
C THR A 92 22.06 -1.89 14.22
N GLU A 93 20.82 -2.25 13.91
CA GLU A 93 20.38 -3.63 13.69
C GLU A 93 19.16 -3.65 12.78
N PHE A 94 19.14 -4.63 11.87
CA PHE A 94 18.01 -4.94 11.01
C PHE A 94 17.67 -6.41 11.16
N THR A 95 16.46 -6.69 11.64
CA THR A 95 15.91 -8.05 11.76
C THR A 95 14.86 -8.23 10.69
N HIS A 96 14.96 -9.31 9.93
CA HIS A 96 13.94 -9.74 8.98
C HIS A 96 13.71 -11.25 9.14
N PRO A 97 12.71 -11.86 8.48
CA PRO A 97 12.27 -13.24 8.77
C PRO A 97 13.35 -14.32 8.79
N TYR A 98 14.45 -14.16 8.06
CA TYR A 98 15.51 -15.17 8.01
C TYR A 98 16.57 -15.01 9.10
N PHE A 99 16.96 -13.79 9.45
CA PHE A 99 18.03 -13.54 10.42
C PHE A 99 18.08 -12.06 10.84
N THR A 100 19.00 -11.78 11.76
CA THR A 100 19.32 -10.44 12.25
C THR A 100 20.70 -10.02 11.78
N LEU A 101 20.78 -8.85 11.15
CA LEU A 101 22.02 -8.18 10.80
C LEU A 101 22.35 -7.08 11.79
N LYS A 102 23.61 -7.03 12.23
CA LYS A 102 24.15 -5.91 12.99
C LYS A 102 24.95 -5.01 12.08
N ASN A 103 24.78 -3.71 12.21
CA ASN A 103 25.64 -2.75 11.52
C ASN A 103 27.01 -2.75 12.20
N ASN A 104 28.03 -3.21 11.48
CA ASN A 104 29.40 -3.24 11.97
C ASN A 104 30.10 -1.87 11.89
N ARG A 105 29.42 -0.86 11.32
CA ARG A 105 29.86 0.53 11.25
C ARG A 105 29.04 1.38 12.22
N LYS A 106 29.49 2.61 12.45
CA LYS A 106 28.68 3.60 13.15
C LYS A 106 27.44 3.91 12.29
N GLN A 107 26.27 3.83 12.91
CA GLN A 107 25.01 4.32 12.35
C GLN A 107 25.19 5.74 11.79
N ARG A 108 24.72 5.95 10.58
CA ARG A 108 24.66 7.26 9.91
C ARG A 108 23.48 8.08 10.39
N GLU A 109 23.66 9.39 10.43
CA GLU A 109 22.63 10.38 10.79
C GLU A 109 22.28 11.30 9.61
N ASP A 110 23.06 11.25 8.53
CA ASP A 110 22.89 12.00 7.29
C ASP A 110 21.90 11.30 6.35
N ILE A 111 20.67 11.08 6.83
CA ILE A 111 19.59 10.47 6.04
C ILE A 111 19.09 11.51 5.03
N PRO A 112 18.99 11.16 3.73
CA PRO A 112 18.44 12.05 2.71
C PRO A 112 17.02 12.53 3.01
N ASP A 113 16.63 13.67 2.44
CA ASP A 113 15.26 14.16 2.56
C ASP A 113 14.30 13.41 1.65
N VAL A 114 14.75 12.83 0.55
CA VAL A 114 13.92 12.11 -0.42
C VAL A 114 14.58 10.78 -0.77
N LEU A 115 13.76 9.75 -0.92
CA LEU A 115 14.13 8.48 -1.55
C LEU A 115 13.56 8.51 -2.98
N GLU A 116 14.43 8.35 -3.96
CA GLU A 116 14.05 8.22 -5.36
C GLU A 116 14.29 6.78 -5.79
N ILE A 117 13.25 6.11 -6.28
CA ILE A 117 13.31 4.76 -6.82
C ILE A 117 13.05 4.88 -8.31
N THR A 118 14.03 4.51 -9.12
CA THR A 118 13.95 4.59 -10.58
C THR A 118 13.92 3.18 -11.16
N PRO A 119 13.09 2.92 -12.18
CA PRO A 119 13.17 1.67 -12.93
C PRO A 119 14.57 1.45 -13.50
N PRO A 120 14.97 0.20 -13.76
CA PRO A 120 16.21 -0.11 -14.44
C PRO A 120 16.27 0.58 -15.82
N GLU A 121 17.44 1.13 -16.18
CA GLU A 121 17.66 1.84 -17.45
C GLU A 121 17.42 0.95 -18.69
N ASP A 122 17.44 -0.37 -18.53
CA ASP A 122 17.20 -1.34 -19.60
C ASP A 122 15.70 -1.53 -19.96
N GLY A 123 14.81 -0.79 -19.28
CA GLY A 123 13.37 -0.80 -19.56
C GLY A 123 12.61 -2.01 -19.00
N SER A 124 13.26 -2.86 -18.19
CA SER A 124 12.65 -4.05 -17.62
C SER A 124 11.68 -3.80 -16.46
N GLY A 125 11.63 -2.58 -15.88
CA GLY A 125 10.99 -2.34 -14.57
C GLY A 125 9.69 -1.55 -14.53
N SER A 126 9.01 -1.26 -15.64
CA SER A 126 7.72 -0.55 -15.59
C SER A 126 6.79 -0.95 -16.73
N SER A 127 6.36 -2.21 -16.72
CA SER A 127 5.40 -2.70 -17.72
C SER A 127 3.96 -2.47 -17.26
N PHE A 128 3.55 -1.21 -17.05
CA PHE A 128 2.14 -0.90 -17.28
C PHE A 128 1.97 -0.82 -18.80
N ASP A 129 1.52 -1.91 -19.41
CA ASP A 129 1.07 -1.87 -20.79
C ASP A 129 -0.23 -1.06 -20.85
N TYR A 130 -0.11 0.27 -21.01
CA TYR A 130 -1.26 1.18 -21.14
C TYR A 130 -2.17 0.84 -22.33
N TRP A 131 -1.69 0.00 -23.25
CA TRP A 131 -2.37 -0.34 -24.49
C TRP A 131 -3.12 -1.67 -24.40
N GLY A 132 -2.57 -2.64 -23.70
CA GLY A 132 -3.24 -3.89 -23.33
C GLY A 132 -4.12 -3.69 -22.11
N PHE A 133 -5.38 -4.15 -22.16
CA PHE A 133 -6.11 -4.49 -20.92
C PHE A 133 -5.52 -5.74 -20.26
N ALA A 134 -4.20 -5.91 -20.34
CA ALA A 134 -3.50 -7.07 -19.84
C ALA A 134 -3.73 -7.14 -18.34
N ARG A 135 -4.18 -8.32 -17.90
CA ARG A 135 -4.46 -8.60 -16.49
C ARG A 135 -3.17 -8.41 -15.71
N ARG A 136 -3.12 -7.43 -14.80
CA ARG A 136 -2.03 -7.39 -13.81
C ARG A 136 -2.40 -8.39 -12.74
N GLN A 137 -1.76 -9.55 -12.79
CA GLN A 137 -1.78 -10.51 -11.69
C GLN A 137 -0.49 -10.33 -10.90
N ARG A 138 -0.58 -10.47 -9.58
CA ARG A 138 0.60 -10.57 -8.71
C ARG A 138 1.32 -11.92 -8.88
N GLU A 139 0.82 -12.76 -9.78
CA GLU A 139 1.24 -14.14 -10.01
C GLU A 139 1.79 -14.26 -11.43
N PHE A 140 3.02 -14.73 -11.55
CA PHE A 140 3.63 -15.05 -12.84
C PHE A 140 3.26 -16.46 -13.32
N ILE A 141 2.80 -17.32 -12.41
CA ILE A 141 2.44 -18.71 -12.65
C ILE A 141 1.13 -18.98 -11.92
N SER A 142 0.12 -19.44 -12.67
CA SER A 142 -1.20 -19.72 -12.15
C SER A 142 -1.21 -20.95 -11.24
N ASP A 143 -1.75 -20.81 -10.03
CA ASP A 143 -2.13 -21.98 -9.24
C ASP A 143 -3.18 -22.82 -9.99
N PRO A 144 -2.97 -24.14 -10.13
CA PRO A 144 -3.88 -25.03 -10.84
C PRO A 144 -5.24 -25.24 -10.13
N ARG A 145 -5.49 -24.58 -8.98
CA ARG A 145 -6.78 -24.64 -8.27
C ARG A 145 -7.95 -24.32 -9.18
N SER A 146 -8.85 -25.29 -9.30
CA SER A 146 -10.13 -25.13 -9.99
C SER A 146 -11.23 -24.51 -9.12
N SER A 147 -11.05 -24.48 -7.79
CA SER A 147 -12.05 -23.98 -6.84
C SER A 147 -11.49 -22.86 -5.97
N ARG A 148 -12.38 -21.94 -5.56
CA ARG A 148 -12.04 -20.81 -4.67
C ARG A 148 -11.46 -21.33 -3.35
N PRO A 149 -10.39 -20.72 -2.82
CA PRO A 149 -9.76 -21.15 -1.58
C PRO A 149 -10.69 -20.95 -0.39
N THR A 150 -10.44 -21.65 0.71
CA THR A 150 -11.18 -21.44 1.95
C THR A 150 -10.76 -20.13 2.61
N LEU A 151 -11.62 -19.55 3.45
CA LEU A 151 -11.26 -18.35 4.24
C LEU A 151 -9.99 -18.60 5.07
N ARG A 152 -9.83 -19.84 5.57
CA ARG A 152 -8.66 -20.24 6.35
C ARG A 152 -7.39 -20.26 5.51
N ALA A 153 -7.44 -20.81 4.29
CA ALA A 153 -6.28 -20.84 3.41
C ALA A 153 -5.79 -19.43 3.04
N ILE A 154 -6.71 -18.49 2.81
CA ILE A 154 -6.35 -17.09 2.56
C ILE A 154 -5.75 -16.47 3.83
N ALA A 155 -6.36 -16.69 5.00
CA ALA A 155 -5.85 -16.17 6.28
C ALA A 155 -4.44 -16.70 6.61
N ASP A 156 -4.20 -17.99 6.37
CA ASP A 156 -2.89 -18.63 6.56
C ASP A 156 -1.84 -18.03 5.61
N TYR A 157 -2.18 -17.77 4.33
CA TYR A 157 -1.30 -17.08 3.39
C TYR A 157 -0.96 -15.66 3.88
N LEU A 158 -1.96 -14.91 4.34
CA LEU A 158 -1.79 -13.56 4.89
C LEU A 158 -1.07 -13.53 6.25
N GLY A 159 -0.85 -14.69 6.89
CA GLY A 159 -0.26 -14.76 8.22
C GLY A 159 -1.14 -14.17 9.32
N ARG A 160 -2.46 -14.19 9.16
CA ARG A 160 -3.43 -13.57 10.09
C ARG A 160 -4.69 -14.40 10.29
N ASP A 161 -5.59 -13.94 11.15
CA ASP A 161 -6.88 -14.59 11.40
C ASP A 161 -7.92 -14.25 10.30
N THR A 162 -9.04 -14.97 10.28
CA THR A 162 -10.16 -14.79 9.35
C THR A 162 -10.99 -13.54 9.67
N SER A 163 -10.36 -12.38 9.59
CA SER A 163 -10.95 -11.06 9.83
C SER A 163 -10.72 -10.12 8.65
N CYS A 164 -11.53 -9.05 8.57
CA CYS A 164 -11.43 -8.09 7.47
C CYS A 164 -10.04 -7.44 7.48
N GLN A 165 -9.33 -7.39 6.36
CA GLN A 165 -7.98 -6.79 6.30
C GLN A 165 -7.97 -5.31 6.69
N ILE A 166 -9.08 -4.60 6.46
CA ILE A 166 -9.26 -3.17 6.73
C ILE A 166 -9.70 -2.91 8.18
N CYS A 167 -10.85 -3.46 8.57
CA CYS A 167 -11.50 -3.12 9.84
C CYS A 167 -11.47 -4.24 10.89
N TRP A 168 -10.87 -5.38 10.61
CA TRP A 168 -10.71 -6.54 11.51
C TRP A 168 -12.01 -7.15 12.03
N ARG A 169 -13.17 -6.72 11.50
CA ARG A 169 -14.47 -7.30 11.83
C ARG A 169 -14.66 -8.67 11.18
N LYS A 170 -15.58 -9.43 11.77
CA LYS A 170 -16.10 -10.70 11.27
C LYS A 170 -17.64 -10.61 11.16
N PRO A 171 -18.31 -11.39 10.30
CA PRO A 171 -17.74 -12.33 9.32
C PRO A 171 -17.11 -11.64 8.11
N VAL A 172 -16.37 -12.42 7.31
CA VAL A 172 -15.71 -11.96 6.07
C VAL A 172 -16.13 -12.78 4.85
N GLU A 173 -15.95 -12.17 3.69
CA GLU A 173 -16.18 -12.70 2.36
C GLU A 173 -14.86 -12.75 1.58
N ARG A 174 -14.83 -13.58 0.53
CA ARG A 174 -13.71 -13.68 -0.40
C ARG A 174 -13.88 -12.61 -1.47
N ALA A 175 -13.07 -11.56 -1.40
CA ALA A 175 -13.01 -10.54 -2.43
C ALA A 175 -11.89 -10.89 -3.41
N HIS A 176 -12.20 -10.99 -4.70
CA HIS A 176 -11.15 -11.21 -5.70
C HIS A 176 -10.46 -9.87 -5.99
N ALA A 177 -9.13 -9.84 -6.05
CA ALA A 177 -8.39 -8.67 -6.50
C ALA A 177 -8.64 -8.43 -8.00
N VAL A 178 -8.57 -9.50 -8.81
CA VAL A 178 -9.10 -9.54 -10.18
C VAL A 178 -10.31 -10.47 -10.19
N PRO A 179 -11.52 -9.99 -10.53
CA PRO A 179 -12.72 -10.82 -10.61
C PRO A 179 -12.60 -11.98 -11.60
N GLU A 180 -13.27 -13.11 -11.29
CA GLU A 180 -13.39 -14.27 -12.19
C GLU A 180 -13.93 -13.89 -13.58
N SER A 181 -14.87 -12.95 -13.65
CA SER A 181 -15.43 -12.45 -14.93
C SER A 181 -14.41 -11.72 -15.81
N LEU A 182 -13.28 -11.29 -15.23
CA LEU A 182 -12.15 -10.69 -15.92
C LEU A 182 -10.97 -11.67 -16.01
N GLY A 183 -11.18 -12.95 -15.70
CA GLY A 183 -10.16 -14.00 -15.79
C GLY A 183 -9.18 -14.03 -14.62
N GLY A 184 -9.59 -13.57 -13.43
CA GLY A 184 -8.83 -13.76 -12.20
C GLY A 184 -8.74 -15.22 -11.76
N SER A 185 -7.61 -15.59 -11.14
CA SER A 185 -7.33 -16.96 -10.68
C SER A 185 -8.06 -17.29 -9.37
N ASN A 186 -8.09 -18.58 -9.03
CA ASN A 186 -8.51 -19.07 -7.70
C ASN A 186 -7.34 -19.26 -6.72
N ASP A 187 -6.19 -18.68 -7.02
CA ASP A 187 -5.05 -18.67 -6.11
C ASP A 187 -5.34 -17.78 -4.90
N VAL A 188 -4.82 -18.14 -3.72
CA VAL A 188 -4.94 -17.36 -2.48
C VAL A 188 -4.41 -15.92 -2.62
N ARG A 189 -3.42 -15.68 -3.49
CA ARG A 189 -2.82 -14.38 -3.79
C ARG A 189 -3.78 -13.44 -4.52
N ASN A 190 -4.80 -13.96 -5.19
CA ASN A 190 -5.86 -13.17 -5.83
C ASN A 190 -7.05 -12.87 -4.89
N PHE A 191 -6.96 -13.17 -3.59
CA PHE A 191 -8.04 -12.91 -2.64
C PHE A 191 -7.66 -12.02 -1.47
N ALA A 192 -8.54 -11.07 -1.20
CA ALA A 192 -8.62 -10.35 0.05
C ALA A 192 -9.75 -10.92 0.94
N LEU A 193 -9.57 -10.80 2.25
CA LEU A 193 -10.62 -11.06 3.25
C LEU A 193 -11.26 -9.73 3.65
N LEU A 194 -12.52 -9.52 3.21
CA LEU A 194 -13.25 -8.27 3.44
C LEU A 194 -14.59 -8.55 4.13
N CYS A 195 -15.02 -7.69 5.05
CA CYS A 195 -16.41 -7.73 5.53
C CYS A 195 -17.36 -7.29 4.41
N THR A 196 -18.66 -7.59 4.52
CA THR A 196 -19.65 -7.23 3.50
C THR A 196 -19.67 -5.74 3.13
N TYR A 197 -19.36 -4.85 4.09
CA TYR A 197 -19.25 -3.41 3.85
C TYR A 197 -18.08 -3.09 2.90
N HIS A 198 -16.86 -3.49 3.27
CA HIS A 198 -15.67 -3.25 2.44
C HIS A 198 -15.71 -3.99 1.11
N HIS A 199 -16.25 -5.21 1.08
CA HIS A 199 -16.37 -5.97 -0.17
C HIS A 199 -17.31 -5.30 -1.17
N ARG A 200 -18.38 -4.64 -0.69
CA ARG A 200 -19.31 -3.88 -1.55
C ARG A 200 -18.62 -2.67 -2.20
N GLU A 201 -17.62 -2.08 -1.57
CA GLU A 201 -16.87 -0.93 -2.08
C GLU A 201 -15.64 -1.32 -2.91
N ALA A 202 -15.13 -2.54 -2.75
CA ALA A 202 -13.91 -3.01 -3.41
C ALA A 202 -14.03 -2.94 -4.95
N PRO A 203 -12.99 -2.50 -5.68
CA PRO A 203 -13.08 -2.27 -7.11
C PRO A 203 -13.27 -3.57 -7.90
N ASP A 204 -14.06 -3.51 -8.98
CA ASP A 204 -14.26 -4.63 -9.91
C ASP A 204 -13.45 -4.39 -11.20
N ILE A 205 -12.13 -4.52 -11.11
CA ILE A 205 -11.17 -4.11 -12.18
C ILE A 205 -10.21 -5.25 -12.56
N ALA A 206 -9.60 -5.16 -13.75
CA ALA A 206 -8.64 -6.15 -14.25
C ALA A 206 -7.19 -5.97 -13.72
N ASP A 207 -7.01 -5.05 -12.77
CA ASP A 207 -5.72 -4.59 -12.25
C ASP A 207 -5.62 -4.91 -10.76
N ALA A 208 -4.91 -6.00 -10.42
CA ALA A 208 -4.77 -6.44 -9.03
C ALA A 208 -4.05 -5.39 -8.17
N GLU A 209 -3.04 -4.69 -8.70
CA GLU A 209 -2.29 -3.74 -7.89
C GLU A 209 -3.09 -2.47 -7.61
N ALA A 210 -3.96 -2.05 -8.52
CA ALA A 210 -4.94 -1.00 -8.20
C ALA A 210 -5.94 -1.44 -7.12
N PHE A 211 -6.33 -2.71 -7.09
CA PHE A 211 -7.15 -3.26 -5.99
C PHE A 211 -6.38 -3.23 -4.66
N TRP A 212 -5.11 -3.65 -4.66
CA TRP A 212 -4.28 -3.64 -3.44
C TRP A 212 -3.97 -2.23 -2.94
N ARG A 213 -3.65 -1.29 -3.83
CA ARG A 213 -3.56 0.15 -3.48
C ARG A 213 -4.87 0.68 -2.89
N TRP A 214 -6.01 0.21 -3.38
CA TRP A 214 -7.30 0.54 -2.78
C TRP A 214 -7.45 -0.06 -1.37
N ILE A 215 -7.02 -1.30 -1.12
CA ILE A 215 -6.98 -1.89 0.23
C ILE A 215 -6.13 -1.02 1.17
N ASP A 216 -4.95 -0.60 0.72
CA ASP A 216 -4.04 0.25 1.49
C ASP A 216 -4.68 1.59 1.86
N TYR A 217 -5.25 2.28 0.88
CA TYR A 217 -5.95 3.54 1.09
C TYR A 217 -7.13 3.39 2.05
N VAL A 218 -7.96 2.36 1.86
CA VAL A 218 -9.15 2.16 2.70
C VAL A 218 -8.78 1.66 4.09
N TYR A 219 -7.67 0.95 4.24
CA TYR A 219 -7.10 0.60 5.55
C TYR A 219 -6.95 1.86 6.42
N ASP A 220 -6.35 2.92 5.90
CA ASP A 220 -6.15 4.18 6.63
C ASP A 220 -7.44 4.99 6.75
N ARG A 221 -8.22 5.08 5.66
CA ARG A 221 -9.52 5.79 5.63
C ARG A 221 -10.46 5.30 6.74
N ASP A 222 -10.56 3.98 6.88
CA ASP A 222 -11.52 3.31 7.75
C ASP A 222 -10.89 2.75 9.03
N ALA A 223 -9.72 3.26 9.43
CA ALA A 223 -9.05 2.86 10.67
C ALA A 223 -9.96 3.01 11.91
N HIS A 224 -10.87 4.00 11.89
CA HIS A 224 -11.88 4.26 12.91
C HIS A 224 -12.90 3.12 13.09
N MET A 225 -13.03 2.20 12.13
CA MET A 225 -13.99 1.09 12.18
C MET A 225 -13.49 -0.14 12.94
N ARG A 226 -12.20 -0.18 13.33
CA ARG A 226 -11.57 -1.33 13.97
C ARG A 226 -12.07 -1.54 15.41
N PRO A 227 -12.53 -2.76 15.76
CA PRO A 227 -12.94 -3.08 17.12
C PRO A 227 -11.68 -3.23 17.99
N GLU A 228 -11.17 -2.13 18.54
CA GLU A 228 -10.23 -2.00 19.68
C GLU A 228 -9.59 -0.60 19.69
N VAL A 229 -10.43 0.44 19.74
CA VAL A 229 -10.03 1.76 20.26
C VAL A 229 -9.89 1.61 21.78
N GLY A 230 -8.83 0.94 22.24
CA GLY A 230 -8.69 0.51 23.64
C GLY A 230 -7.29 0.09 24.08
N ILE A 231 -6.26 0.26 23.26
CA ILE A 231 -4.87 0.18 23.73
C ILE A 231 -4.54 1.50 24.43
N PRO A 232 -4.23 1.51 25.75
CA PRO A 232 -3.79 2.74 26.43
C PRO A 232 -2.54 3.29 25.73
N GLY A 233 -2.66 4.46 25.10
CA GLY A 233 -1.55 5.16 24.44
C GLY A 233 -1.56 5.16 22.91
N PHE A 234 -2.50 4.47 22.25
CA PHE A 234 -2.74 4.62 20.81
C PHE A 234 -3.99 5.45 20.58
N VAL A 235 -3.84 6.77 20.57
CA VAL A 235 -4.83 7.67 19.97
C VAL A 235 -4.52 7.69 18.48
N PHE A 236 -5.32 6.99 17.67
CA PHE A 236 -5.44 7.42 16.28
C PHE A 236 -6.13 8.79 16.37
N GLU A 237 -5.39 9.87 16.08
CA GLU A 237 -6.04 11.14 15.77
C GLU A 237 -7.16 10.81 14.77
N ALA A 238 -8.39 11.20 15.13
CA ALA A 238 -9.57 11.02 14.28
C ALA A 238 -9.15 11.35 12.86
N SER A 239 -9.18 10.35 11.98
CA SER A 239 -8.56 10.57 10.68
C SER A 239 -9.28 11.74 9.99
N PRO A 240 -8.58 12.56 9.20
CA PRO A 240 -9.17 13.70 8.48
C PRO A 240 -10.40 13.33 7.63
N TRP A 241 -10.63 12.03 7.46
CA TRP A 241 -11.74 11.40 6.78
C TRP A 241 -13.09 11.53 7.49
N ASN A 242 -13.14 11.75 8.81
CA ASN A 242 -14.41 11.87 9.53
C ASN A 242 -15.24 13.08 9.08
N GLU A 243 -14.60 14.20 8.70
CA GLU A 243 -15.27 15.39 8.13
C GLU A 243 -15.76 15.15 6.68
N LEU A 244 -15.25 14.10 6.04
CA LEU A 244 -15.38 13.87 4.61
C LEU A 244 -16.53 12.92 4.23
N ILE A 245 -17.02 12.13 5.19
CA ILE A 245 -18.06 11.09 4.99
C ILE A 245 -19.50 11.67 5.02
N GLY A 246 -19.66 12.99 5.14
CA GLY A 246 -20.98 13.63 5.02
C GLY A 246 -21.86 13.44 6.26
N VAL A 247 -21.24 13.22 7.41
CA VAL A 247 -21.85 13.48 8.71
C VAL A 247 -21.52 14.93 9.06
N ASP A 248 -22.56 15.71 9.37
CA ASP A 248 -22.34 16.99 10.04
C ASP A 248 -21.70 16.76 11.42
N ASP A 249 -21.26 17.83 12.10
CA ASP A 249 -20.64 17.76 13.44
C ASP A 249 -21.55 17.10 14.50
N GLU A 250 -22.83 16.85 14.15
CA GLU A 250 -23.85 16.19 14.97
C GLU A 250 -24.08 14.71 14.62
N GLY A 251 -23.39 14.16 13.61
CA GLY A 251 -23.50 12.76 13.20
C GLY A 251 -24.76 12.43 12.39
N LYS A 252 -25.46 13.41 11.80
CA LYS A 252 -26.64 13.17 10.97
C LYS A 252 -26.27 12.96 9.50
N PRO A 253 -27.03 12.12 8.75
CA PRO A 253 -26.85 12.00 7.30
C PRO A 253 -27.15 13.36 6.65
N GLY A 254 -26.16 13.95 5.96
CA GLY A 254 -26.35 15.21 5.25
C GLY A 254 -27.48 15.14 4.21
N THR A 255 -28.07 16.29 3.88
CA THR A 255 -29.12 16.46 2.86
C THR A 255 -28.62 16.32 1.41
N GLU A 256 -27.45 15.70 1.23
CA GLU A 256 -26.74 15.59 -0.05
C GLU A 256 -27.35 14.48 -0.92
N THR A 257 -27.59 14.78 -2.21
CA THR A 257 -28.08 13.76 -3.15
C THR A 257 -27.04 12.65 -3.36
N ASP A 258 -27.48 11.41 -3.63
CA ASP A 258 -26.61 10.26 -3.93
C ASP A 258 -25.59 10.55 -5.05
N GLU A 259 -25.95 11.40 -6.02
CA GLU A 259 -25.07 11.77 -7.14
C GLU A 259 -23.95 12.73 -6.71
N ASN A 260 -24.25 13.70 -5.85
CA ASN A 260 -23.25 14.63 -5.31
C ASN A 260 -22.29 13.90 -4.36
N LEU A 261 -22.81 13.04 -3.49
CA LEU A 261 -22.01 12.20 -2.62
C LEU A 261 -21.08 11.29 -3.43
N PHE A 262 -21.58 10.68 -4.52
CA PHE A 262 -20.77 9.88 -5.43
C PHE A 262 -19.64 10.70 -6.06
N ARG A 263 -19.95 11.88 -6.62
CA ARG A 263 -18.93 12.76 -7.23
C ARG A 263 -17.87 13.19 -6.22
N ARG A 264 -18.28 13.55 -5.01
CA ARG A 264 -17.38 13.92 -3.91
C ARG A 264 -16.44 12.77 -3.58
N LYS A 265 -16.97 11.58 -3.30
CA LYS A 265 -16.17 10.37 -3.03
C LYS A 265 -15.22 10.02 -4.18
N LEU A 266 -15.68 10.17 -5.43
CA LEU A 266 -14.86 9.93 -6.62
C LEU A 266 -13.66 10.87 -6.69
N ARG A 267 -13.88 12.18 -6.50
CA ARG A 267 -12.77 13.16 -6.49
C ARG A 267 -11.75 12.85 -5.41
N ILE A 268 -12.23 12.47 -4.23
CA ILE A 268 -11.40 12.09 -3.10
C ILE A 268 -10.50 10.91 -3.43
N GLU A 269 -11.08 9.82 -3.96
CA GLU A 269 -10.29 8.65 -4.34
C GLU A 269 -9.33 8.97 -5.48
N LEU A 270 -9.73 9.77 -6.47
CA LEU A 270 -8.84 10.23 -7.54
C LEU A 270 -7.62 11.00 -7.00
N THR A 271 -7.84 11.90 -6.04
CA THR A 271 -6.75 12.64 -5.40
C THR A 271 -5.84 11.73 -4.57
N HIS A 272 -6.39 10.82 -3.76
CA HIS A 272 -5.57 10.04 -2.83
C HIS A 272 -4.88 8.83 -3.47
N LEU A 273 -5.57 8.13 -4.38
CA LEU A 273 -5.00 6.96 -5.03
C LEU A 273 -4.08 7.34 -6.19
N TYR A 274 -4.37 8.44 -6.88
CA TYR A 274 -3.73 8.79 -8.16
C TYR A 274 -3.15 10.21 -8.22
N GLY A 275 -3.21 10.97 -7.12
CA GLY A 275 -2.57 12.30 -7.05
C GLY A 275 -3.26 13.37 -7.89
N TRP A 276 -4.52 13.19 -8.28
CA TRP A 276 -5.23 14.16 -9.12
C TRP A 276 -5.38 15.52 -8.43
N GLY A 277 -4.91 16.56 -9.11
CA GLY A 277 -5.04 17.96 -8.73
C GLY A 277 -5.97 18.75 -9.65
N PRO A 278 -6.01 20.09 -9.52
CA PRO A 278 -6.89 20.95 -10.31
C PRO A 278 -6.72 20.77 -11.83
N GLU A 279 -5.49 20.53 -12.30
CA GLU A 279 -5.22 20.32 -13.73
C GLU A 279 -5.87 19.03 -14.22
N GLU A 280 -5.67 17.90 -13.55
CA GLU A 280 -6.28 16.62 -13.93
C GLU A 280 -7.81 16.72 -13.94
N PHE A 281 -8.40 17.36 -12.92
CA PHE A 281 -9.85 17.52 -12.87
C PHE A 281 -10.40 18.39 -14.01
N SER A 282 -9.67 19.42 -14.45
CA SER A 282 -10.09 20.25 -15.59
C SER A 282 -10.15 19.46 -16.89
N ARG A 283 -9.33 18.41 -17.02
CA ARG A 283 -9.30 17.57 -18.22
C ARG A 283 -10.51 16.64 -18.33
N LEU A 284 -11.26 16.40 -17.25
CA LEU A 284 -12.48 15.57 -17.30
C LEU A 284 -13.53 16.11 -18.28
N GLU A 285 -13.50 17.41 -18.57
CA GLU A 285 -14.42 18.05 -19.53
C GLU A 285 -14.00 17.81 -20.99
N SER A 286 -12.84 17.21 -21.24
CA SER A 286 -12.38 16.88 -22.59
C SER A 286 -13.14 15.67 -23.16
N ILE A 287 -13.66 15.82 -24.38
CA ILE A 287 -14.39 14.77 -25.11
C ILE A 287 -13.55 13.49 -25.26
N GLY A 288 -12.22 13.63 -25.37
CA GLY A 288 -11.30 12.49 -25.52
C GLY A 288 -11.25 11.60 -24.28
N ILE A 289 -11.28 12.18 -23.08
CA ILE A 289 -11.22 11.40 -21.83
C ILE A 289 -12.53 10.65 -21.58
N ASP A 290 -13.69 11.23 -21.90
CA ASP A 290 -14.98 10.52 -21.77
C ASP A 290 -15.04 9.26 -22.66
N GLN A 291 -14.56 9.37 -23.90
CA GLN A 291 -14.50 8.22 -24.82
C GLN A 291 -13.55 7.13 -24.31
N GLU A 292 -12.35 7.50 -23.84
CA GLU A 292 -11.40 6.54 -23.27
C GLU A 292 -11.93 5.93 -21.97
N PHE A 293 -12.59 6.71 -21.11
CA PHE A 293 -13.25 6.21 -19.90
C PHE A 293 -14.26 5.12 -20.23
N HIS A 294 -15.14 5.36 -21.21
CA HIS A 294 -16.12 4.36 -21.64
C HIS A 294 -15.48 3.15 -22.33
N ARG A 295 -14.32 3.30 -22.97
CA ARG A 295 -13.54 2.18 -23.52
C ARG A 295 -12.95 1.33 -22.39
N VAL A 296 -12.28 1.96 -21.43
CA VAL A 296 -11.69 1.29 -20.25
C VAL A 296 -12.77 0.56 -19.46
N ARG A 297 -13.88 1.22 -19.17
CA ARG A 297 -14.99 0.62 -18.40
C ARG A 297 -15.55 -0.63 -19.09
N ARG A 298 -15.69 -0.62 -20.41
CA ARG A 298 -16.23 -1.78 -21.16
C ARG A 298 -15.24 -2.94 -21.25
N GLY A 299 -13.94 -2.64 -21.30
CA GLY A 299 -12.88 -3.64 -21.54
C GLY A 299 -12.33 -4.28 -20.27
N ALA A 300 -12.31 -3.57 -19.15
CA ALA A 300 -11.50 -3.95 -17.99
C ALA A 300 -12.21 -3.80 -16.63
N THR A 301 -13.55 -3.71 -16.62
CA THR A 301 -14.34 -3.72 -15.38
C THR A 301 -15.39 -4.82 -15.40
N GLY A 302 -15.64 -5.42 -14.24
CA GLY A 302 -16.58 -6.54 -14.10
C GLY A 302 -18.02 -6.11 -14.41
N ARG A 303 -18.73 -6.88 -15.25
CA ARG A 303 -20.16 -6.64 -15.52
C ARG A 303 -21.02 -7.29 -14.45
N HIS A 304 -21.19 -6.63 -13.31
CA HIS A 304 -22.18 -7.07 -12.33
C HIS A 304 -23.55 -6.48 -12.67
N ARG A 305 -24.49 -7.32 -13.13
CA ARG A 305 -25.91 -6.95 -13.23
C ARG A 305 -26.41 -6.61 -11.82
N GLY A 306 -26.68 -5.34 -11.55
CA GLY A 306 -27.32 -4.88 -10.31
C GLY A 306 -26.42 -4.41 -9.18
N VAL A 307 -25.09 -4.30 -9.38
CA VAL A 307 -24.21 -3.64 -8.41
C VAL A 307 -24.10 -2.16 -8.77
N GLY A 308 -24.38 -1.28 -7.79
CA GLY A 308 -24.34 0.17 -7.95
C GLY A 308 -22.96 0.67 -8.40
N ARG A 309 -22.89 1.95 -8.82
CA ARG A 309 -21.63 2.60 -9.24
C ARG A 309 -20.61 2.55 -8.08
N LYS A 310 -19.64 1.65 -8.13
CA LYS A 310 -18.53 1.61 -7.16
C LYS A 310 -17.57 2.76 -7.42
N VAL A 311 -17.33 3.61 -6.42
CA VAL A 311 -16.45 4.77 -6.53
C VAL A 311 -15.05 4.35 -6.98
N SER A 312 -14.49 3.33 -6.33
CA SER A 312 -13.18 2.73 -6.61
C SER A 312 -12.98 2.29 -8.06
N THR A 313 -14.01 1.67 -8.65
CA THR A 313 -13.99 1.23 -10.05
C THR A 313 -13.98 2.42 -11.00
N TYR A 314 -14.72 3.48 -10.67
CA TYR A 314 -14.75 4.71 -11.47
C TYR A 314 -13.46 5.50 -11.35
N ALA A 315 -12.91 5.63 -10.13
CA ALA A 315 -11.64 6.30 -9.88
C ALA A 315 -10.53 5.67 -10.72
N TRP A 316 -10.40 4.34 -10.67
CA TRP A 316 -9.44 3.61 -11.50
C TRP A 316 -9.69 3.83 -12.99
N ALA A 317 -10.93 3.71 -13.47
CA ALA A 317 -11.24 3.86 -14.88
C ALA A 317 -10.93 5.27 -15.43
N TYR A 318 -11.20 6.32 -14.64
CA TYR A 318 -10.85 7.69 -15.01
C TYR A 318 -9.34 7.90 -15.03
N ASN A 319 -8.62 7.40 -14.02
CA ASN A 319 -7.17 7.50 -14.01
C ASN A 319 -6.54 6.81 -15.22
N THR A 320 -6.93 5.56 -15.49
CA THR A 320 -6.44 4.82 -16.65
C THR A 320 -6.77 5.52 -17.98
N ALA A 321 -7.97 6.10 -18.10
CA ALA A 321 -8.34 6.88 -19.28
C ALA A 321 -7.47 8.12 -19.47
N LEU A 322 -7.19 8.87 -18.39
CA LEU A 322 -6.34 10.05 -18.45
C LEU A 322 -4.90 9.70 -18.86
N VAL A 323 -4.31 8.65 -18.28
CA VAL A 323 -2.93 8.28 -18.62
C VAL A 323 -2.83 7.84 -20.09
N ARG A 324 -3.78 7.02 -20.56
CA ARG A 324 -3.85 6.64 -21.97
C ARG A 324 -4.04 7.83 -22.90
N PHE A 325 -4.88 8.78 -22.50
CA PHE A 325 -5.13 9.99 -23.26
C PHE A 325 -3.84 10.82 -23.42
N ARG A 326 -3.09 11.04 -22.33
CA ARG A 326 -1.79 11.73 -22.35
C ARG A 326 -0.78 11.05 -23.28
N GLU A 327 -0.71 9.72 -23.25
CA GLU A 327 0.21 8.98 -24.12
C GLU A 327 -0.20 9.04 -25.60
N ILE A 328 -1.50 9.01 -25.89
CA ILE A 328 -2.03 9.23 -27.26
C ILE A 328 -1.67 10.63 -27.76
N GLU A 329 -1.79 11.66 -26.92
CA GLU A 329 -1.40 13.03 -27.26
C GLU A 329 0.10 13.12 -27.56
N LYS A 330 0.94 12.56 -26.69
CA LYS A 330 2.39 12.52 -26.87
C LYS A 330 2.81 11.86 -28.19
N ILE A 331 2.25 10.68 -28.51
CA ILE A 331 2.54 9.99 -29.77
C ILE A 331 2.11 10.82 -30.99
N LYS A 332 1.00 11.57 -30.90
CA LYS A 332 0.55 12.44 -31.99
C LYS A 332 1.49 13.63 -32.18
N GLU A 333 1.99 14.20 -31.09
CA GLU A 333 2.97 15.29 -31.10
C GLU A 333 4.30 14.85 -31.71
N GLU A 334 4.84 13.69 -31.29
CA GLU A 334 6.07 13.11 -31.84
C GLU A 334 5.94 12.83 -33.36
N ARG A 335 4.81 12.28 -33.80
CA ARG A 335 4.55 12.05 -35.23
C ARG A 335 4.33 13.34 -36.04
N ALA A 336 3.98 14.43 -35.38
CA ALA A 336 3.81 15.73 -36.00
C ALA A 336 5.13 16.50 -36.09
N SER A 337 6.08 16.27 -35.18
CA SER A 337 7.43 16.85 -35.23
C SER A 337 8.38 16.11 -36.19
N GLU A 338 8.07 14.85 -36.53
CA GLU A 338 8.78 14.05 -37.54
C GLU A 338 8.37 14.37 -39.00
N LYS A 339 7.33 15.18 -39.22
CA LYS A 339 6.84 15.61 -40.53
C LYS A 339 7.17 17.07 -40.79
#